data_AF-A0A522TXX9-F1
#
_entry.id   AF-A0A522TXX9-F1
#
_cell.length_a   1.000
_cell.length_b   1.000
_cell.length_c   1.000
_cell.angle_alpha   90.00
_cell.angle_beta   90.00
_cell.angle_gamma   90.00
#
_symmetry.space_group_name_H-M   'P 1'
#
loop_
_entity.id
_entity.type
_entity.pdbx_description
1 polymer ?
#
loop_
_entity_poly.entity_id
_entity_poly.type
_entity_poly.pdbx_seq_one_letter_code
_entity_poly.pdbx_strand_id
1 'polypeptide(L)'
;MLSNIASTILGLLLVYASVLDQHLVLSPAWTWLGSIAGVAIIALALRSRGLDYHPWHANTALVLGVFLIAATLIERAIATPNAAVTWIVFWAGLLVAFFALWAALYRPSAEVMAEE
;
A
#
# COMPACT_ATOMS: atom_id res chain seq x y z
N MET A 1 -14.26 5.38 -0.84
CA MET A 1 -14.50 3.94 -1.16
C MET A 1 -13.64 3.44 -2.31
N LEU A 2 -13.82 3.88 -3.56
CA LEU A 2 -13.08 3.32 -4.70
C LEU A 2 -11.55 3.35 -4.54
N SER A 3 -10.99 4.46 -4.02
CA SER A 3 -9.55 4.58 -3.75
C SER A 3 -9.04 3.58 -2.71
N ASN A 4 -9.84 3.29 -1.69
CA ASN A 4 -9.49 2.34 -0.64
C ASN A 4 -9.57 0.91 -1.17
N ILE A 5 -10.62 0.57 -1.93
CA ILE A 5 -10.72 -0.73 -2.62
C ILE A 5 -9.54 -0.94 -3.59
N ALA A 6 -9.20 0.07 -4.39
CA ALA A 6 -8.04 0.00 -5.29
C ALA A 6 -6.73 -0.20 -4.53
N SER A 7 -6.54 0.49 -3.39
CA SER A 7 -5.37 0.32 -2.52
C SER A 7 -5.35 -1.09 -1.90
N THR A 8 -6.51 -1.64 -1.53
CA THR A 8 -6.62 -3.02 -1.04
C THR A 8 -6.17 -4.01 -2.09
N ILE A 9 -6.69 -3.91 -3.32
CA ILE A 9 -6.30 -4.77 -4.43
C ILE A 9 -4.81 -4.66 -4.72
N LEU A 10 -4.27 -3.43 -4.76
CA LEU A 10 -2.84 -3.20 -4.99
C LEU A 10 -1.98 -3.81 -3.88
N GLY A 11 -2.37 -3.67 -2.61
CA GLY A 11 -1.69 -4.31 -1.49
C GLY A 11 -1.71 -5.84 -1.59
N LEU A 12 -2.84 -6.43 -1.97
CA LEU A 12 -2.95 -7.89 -2.19
C LEU A 12 -2.10 -8.36 -3.37
N LEU A 13 -1.98 -7.58 -4.45
CA LEU A 13 -1.09 -7.88 -5.57
C LEU A 13 0.38 -7.88 -5.14
N LEU A 14 0.78 -6.96 -4.25
CA LEU A 14 2.14 -6.95 -3.68
C LEU A 14 2.39 -8.19 -2.81
N VAL A 15 1.42 -8.57 -1.98
CA VAL A 15 1.50 -9.82 -1.19
C VAL A 15 1.62 -11.03 -2.11
N TYR A 16 0.77 -11.11 -3.14
CA TYR A 16 0.82 -12.17 -4.16
C TYR A 16 2.20 -12.25 -4.82
N ALA A 17 2.73 -11.13 -5.30
CA ALA A 17 4.05 -11.06 -5.94
C ALA A 17 5.19 -11.47 -4.97
N SER A 18 5.06 -11.18 -3.68
CA SER A 18 6.08 -11.54 -2.70
C SER A 18 6.06 -13.02 -2.28
N VAL A 19 4.89 -13.67 -2.30
CA VAL A 19 4.73 -15.05 -1.77
C VAL A 19 4.54 -16.07 -2.88
N LEU A 20 3.56 -15.86 -3.76
CA LEU A 20 3.21 -16.81 -4.81
C LEU A 20 4.10 -16.66 -6.03
N ASP A 21 4.54 -15.44 -6.33
CA ASP A 21 5.18 -15.14 -7.61
C ASP A 21 6.45 -14.31 -7.51
N GLN A 22 7.41 -14.84 -6.73
CA GLN A 22 8.64 -14.16 -6.35
C GLN A 22 9.47 -13.63 -7.53
N HIS A 23 9.31 -14.18 -8.72
CA HIS A 23 10.02 -13.68 -9.90
C HIS A 23 9.67 -12.22 -10.21
N LEU A 24 8.46 -11.76 -9.87
CA LEU A 24 8.05 -10.36 -10.06
C LEU A 24 8.84 -9.39 -9.17
N VAL A 25 9.14 -9.82 -7.94
CA VAL A 25 9.83 -9.00 -6.92
C VAL A 25 11.35 -9.14 -7.00
N LEU A 26 11.85 -10.27 -7.51
CA LEU A 26 13.30 -10.51 -7.63
C LEU A 26 13.84 -10.18 -9.04
N SER A 27 12.97 -9.80 -9.98
CA SER A 27 13.40 -9.37 -11.31
C SER A 27 14.06 -7.98 -11.27
N PRO A 28 14.98 -7.67 -12.20
CA PRO A 28 15.52 -6.31 -12.34
C PRO A 28 14.45 -5.23 -12.54
N ALA A 29 13.30 -5.59 -13.13
CA ALA A 29 12.18 -4.70 -13.35
C ALA A 29 11.46 -4.30 -12.04
N TRP A 30 11.63 -5.07 -10.96
CA TRP A 30 11.01 -4.80 -9.66
C TRP A 30 11.31 -3.39 -9.15
N THR A 31 12.54 -2.92 -9.27
CA THR A 31 12.91 -1.59 -8.80
C THR A 31 12.10 -0.47 -9.46
N TRP A 32 11.63 -0.65 -10.69
CA TRP A 32 10.71 0.27 -11.36
C TRP A 32 9.26 0.00 -10.99
N LEU A 33 8.81 -1.25 -11.03
CA LEU A 33 7.44 -1.65 -10.72
C LEU A 33 7.05 -1.30 -9.27
N GLY A 34 7.93 -1.55 -8.31
CA GLY A 34 7.71 -1.23 -6.91
C GLY A 34 7.69 0.28 -6.64
N SER A 35 8.52 1.07 -7.34
CA SER A 35 8.42 2.54 -7.29
C SER A 35 7.07 3.03 -7.85
N ILE A 36 6.60 2.46 -8.97
CA ILE A 36 5.29 2.78 -9.55
C ILE A 36 4.16 2.39 -8.58
N ALA A 37 4.24 1.22 -7.97
CA ALA A 37 3.27 0.78 -6.96
C ALA A 37 3.25 1.74 -5.76
N GLY A 38 4.42 2.16 -5.27
CA GLY A 38 4.53 3.15 -4.20
C GLY A 38 3.90 4.50 -4.56
N VAL A 39 4.14 5.01 -5.77
CA VAL A 39 3.50 6.24 -6.28
C VAL A 39 1.98 6.07 -6.39
N ALA A 40 1.51 4.92 -6.88
CA ALA A 40 0.09 4.63 -6.96
C ALA A 40 -0.58 4.58 -5.57
N ILE A 41 0.07 3.96 -4.57
CA ILE A 41 -0.40 3.95 -3.18
C ILE A 41 -0.51 5.39 -2.65
N ILE A 42 0.51 6.24 -2.85
CA ILE A 42 0.48 7.64 -2.41
C ILE A 42 -0.67 8.40 -3.07
N ALA A 43 -0.83 8.27 -4.39
CA ALA A 43 -1.89 8.95 -5.13
C ALA A 43 -3.29 8.53 -4.64
N LEU A 44 -3.49 7.23 -4.39
CA LEU A 44 -4.74 6.72 -3.85
C LEU A 44 -5.00 7.18 -2.41
N ALA A 45 -3.96 7.22 -1.57
CA ALA A 45 -4.02 7.71 -0.20
C ALA A 45 -4.37 9.20 -0.12
N LEU A 46 -3.74 10.03 -0.96
CA LEU A 46 -4.07 11.46 -1.05
C LEU A 46 -5.52 11.68 -1.50
N ARG A 47 -6.00 10.85 -2.43
CA ARG A 47 -7.40 10.90 -2.89
C ARG A 47 -8.39 10.42 -1.83
N SER A 48 -8.05 9.41 -1.03
CA SER A 48 -8.95 8.90 0.02
C SER A 48 -9.02 9.81 1.23
N ARG A 49 -7.95 10.57 1.52
CA ARG A 49 -7.87 11.51 2.65
C ARG A 49 -9.01 12.54 2.70
N GLY A 50 -9.54 12.98 1.56
CA GLY A 50 -10.68 13.90 1.50
C GLY A 50 -12.06 13.24 1.56
N LEU A 51 -12.13 11.90 1.50
CA LEU A 51 -13.38 11.13 1.37
C LEU A 51 -13.66 10.22 2.58
N ASP A 52 -12.71 10.09 3.48
CA ASP A 52 -12.76 9.18 4.63
C ASP A 52 -13.06 9.93 5.92
N TYR A 53 -13.78 9.26 6.83
CA TYR A 53 -14.19 9.81 8.12
C TYR A 53 -13.00 10.23 8.98
N HIS A 54 -11.94 9.43 9.00
CA HIS A 54 -10.69 9.75 9.70
C HIS A 54 -9.47 9.60 8.78
N PRO A 55 -8.55 10.59 8.79
CA PRO A 55 -7.42 10.65 7.87
C PRO A 55 -6.26 9.71 8.24
N TRP A 56 -6.29 9.05 9.40
CA TRP A 56 -5.15 8.27 9.87
C TRP A 56 -4.85 7.07 8.96
N HIS A 57 -5.86 6.41 8.40
CA HIS A 57 -5.66 5.32 7.42
C HIS A 57 -4.95 5.81 6.16
N ALA A 58 -5.38 6.96 5.63
CA ALA A 58 -4.76 7.58 4.47
C ALA A 58 -3.33 8.00 4.76
N ASN A 59 -3.04 8.54 5.94
CA ASN A 59 -1.68 8.88 6.35
C ASN A 59 -0.79 7.63 6.46
N THR A 60 -1.29 6.53 7.03
CA THR A 60 -0.55 5.27 7.11
C THR A 60 -0.26 4.71 5.71
N ALA A 61 -1.25 4.68 4.82
CA ALA A 61 -1.04 4.25 3.44
C ALA A 61 -0.02 5.13 2.70
N LEU A 62 -0.05 6.44 2.92
CA LEU A 62 0.92 7.38 2.35
C LEU A 62 2.34 7.07 2.84
N VAL A 63 2.53 6.87 4.15
CA VAL A 63 3.83 6.49 4.72
C VAL A 63 4.34 5.17 4.15
N LEU A 64 3.46 4.17 3.99
CA LEU A 64 3.82 2.88 3.38
C LEU A 64 4.20 3.01 1.90
N GLY A 65 3.52 3.87 1.15
CA GLY A 65 3.88 4.18 -0.23
C GLY A 65 5.25 4.86 -0.34
N VAL A 66 5.53 5.84 0.53
CA VAL A 66 6.85 6.50 0.61
C VAL A 66 7.94 5.49 1.00
N PHE A 67 7.65 4.63 1.98
CA PHE A 67 8.56 3.57 2.40
C PHE A 67 8.88 2.61 1.25
N LEU A 68 7.90 2.20 0.45
CA LEU A 68 8.12 1.32 -0.70
C LEU A 68 8.97 1.99 -1.80
N ILE A 69 8.75 3.28 -2.05
CA ILE A 69 9.61 4.06 -2.97
C ILE A 69 11.04 4.11 -2.43
N ALA A 70 11.22 4.44 -1.15
CA ALA A 70 12.53 4.50 -0.54
C ALA A 70 13.26 3.16 -0.61
N ALA A 71 12.57 2.06 -0.30
CA ALA A 71 13.12 0.70 -0.39
C ALA A 71 13.58 0.37 -1.81
N THR A 72 12.76 0.65 -2.82
CA THR A 72 13.12 0.40 -4.22
C THR A 72 14.23 1.30 -4.74
N LEU A 73 14.37 2.52 -4.23
CA LEU A 73 15.50 3.40 -4.55
C LEU A 73 16.80 2.94 -3.88
N ILE A 74 16.74 2.47 -2.62
CA ILE A 74 17.89 1.90 -1.91
C ILE A 74 18.39 0.65 -2.63
N GLU A 75 17.49 -0.22 -3.08
CA GLU A 75 17.82 -1.44 -3.82
C GLU A 75 18.56 -1.17 -5.14
N ARG A 76 18.31 -0.01 -5.77
CA ARG A 76 19.07 0.42 -6.96
C ARG A 76 20.51 0.83 -6.65
N ALA A 77 20.77 1.30 -5.42
CA ALA A 77 22.07 1.77 -4.99
C ALA A 77 22.89 0.66 -4.29
N ILE A 78 22.21 -0.27 -3.61
CA ILE A 78 22.82 -1.29 -2.76
C ILE A 78 22.17 -2.64 -3.07
N ALA A 79 23.00 -3.67 -3.22
CA ALA A 79 22.52 -5.05 -3.37
C ALA A 79 21.82 -5.51 -2.08
N THR A 80 20.48 -5.48 -2.12
CA THR A 80 19.64 -5.94 -1.00
C THR A 80 19.46 -7.46 -1.09
N PRO A 81 19.61 -8.22 0.02
CA PRO A 81 19.35 -9.66 0.00
C PRO A 81 17.92 -9.97 -0.44
N ASN A 82 17.73 -10.97 -1.31
CA ASN A 82 16.42 -11.37 -1.85
C ASN A 82 15.37 -11.55 -0.74
N ALA A 83 15.75 -12.19 0.38
CA ALA A 83 14.85 -12.37 1.52
C ALA A 83 14.35 -11.03 2.08
N ALA A 84 15.20 -10.01 2.18
CA ALA A 84 14.81 -8.69 2.68
C ALA A 84 13.84 -8.02 1.69
N VAL A 85 14.10 -8.07 0.39
CA VAL A 85 13.19 -7.52 -0.64
C VAL A 85 11.81 -8.19 -0.52
N THR A 86 11.78 -9.53 -0.49
CA THR A 86 10.53 -10.29 -0.32
C THR A 86 9.73 -9.86 0.92
N TRP A 87 10.37 -9.80 2.08
CA TRP A 87 9.68 -9.45 3.33
C TRP A 87 9.24 -7.99 3.39
N ILE A 88 10.03 -7.06 2.85
CA ILE A 88 9.67 -5.64 2.76
C ILE A 88 8.39 -5.49 1.93
N VAL A 89 8.34 -6.14 0.76
CA VAL A 89 7.19 -6.07 -0.15
C VAL A 89 5.96 -6.73 0.46
N PHE A 90 6.15 -7.91 1.07
CA PHE A 90 5.08 -8.62 1.77
C PHE A 90 4.43 -7.74 2.85
N TRP A 91 5.23 -7.21 3.78
CA TRP A 91 4.71 -6.43 4.90
C TRP A 91 4.11 -5.10 4.45
N ALA A 92 4.74 -4.41 3.50
CA ALA A 92 4.18 -3.18 2.92
C ALA A 92 2.82 -3.46 2.26
N GLY A 93 2.75 -4.50 1.41
CA GLY A 93 1.51 -4.90 0.74
C GLY A 93 0.40 -5.29 1.70
N LEU A 94 0.73 -6.10 2.72
CA LEU A 94 -0.23 -6.57 3.71
C LEU A 94 -0.82 -5.41 4.53
N LEU A 95 0.04 -4.50 5.02
CA LEU A 95 -0.39 -3.35 5.80
C LEU A 95 -1.24 -2.38 4.97
N VAL A 96 -0.83 -2.11 3.72
CA VAL A 96 -1.64 -1.30 2.79
C VAL A 96 -3.00 -1.94 2.57
N ALA A 97 -3.04 -3.25 2.31
CA ALA A 97 -4.29 -3.95 2.07
C ALA A 97 -5.22 -3.90 3.29
N PHE A 98 -4.67 -4.18 4.47
CA PHE A 98 -5.41 -4.20 5.73
C PHE A 98 -6.00 -2.84 6.08
N PHE A 99 -5.19 -1.77 6.11
CA PHE A 99 -5.68 -0.45 6.48
C PHE A 99 -6.64 0.13 5.44
N ALA A 100 -6.39 -0.11 4.15
CA ALA A 100 -7.29 0.34 3.10
C ALA A 100 -8.63 -0.42 3.16
N LEU A 101 -8.61 -1.73 3.43
CA LEU A 101 -9.84 -2.52 3.59
C LEU A 101 -10.64 -2.04 4.79
N TRP A 102 -9.96 -1.81 5.92
CA TRP A 102 -10.60 -1.25 7.11
C TRP A 102 -11.25 0.10 6.80
N ALA A 103 -10.54 1.03 6.15
CA ALA A 103 -11.10 2.33 5.77
C ALA A 103 -12.23 2.24 4.72
N ALA A 104 -12.26 1.18 3.91
CA ALA A 104 -13.35 0.92 2.97
C ALA A 104 -14.62 0.43 3.68
N LEU A 105 -14.47 -0.41 4.71
CA LEU A 105 -15.57 -1.04 5.44
C LEU A 105 -16.10 -0.18 6.59
N TYR A 106 -15.21 0.47 7.35
CA TYR A 106 -15.58 1.25 8.54
C TYR A 106 -15.93 2.69 8.16
N ARG A 107 -17.22 2.93 7.95
CA ARG A 107 -17.83 4.26 7.86
C ARG A 107 -18.94 4.31 8.91
N PRO A 108 -18.79 5.05 10.02
CA PRO A 108 -19.91 5.33 10.90
C PRO A 108 -21.05 5.88 10.05
N SER A 109 -22.22 5.24 10.09
CA SER A 109 -23.39 5.70 9.34
C SER A 109 -23.72 7.12 9.81
N ALA A 110 -23.98 8.01 8.84
CA ALA A 110 -24.37 9.39 9.14
C ALA A 110 -25.63 9.48 10.03
N GLU A 111 -26.43 8.41 10.10
CA GLU A 111 -27.56 8.25 11.01
C GLU A 111 -27.18 8.31 12.50
N VAL A 112 -26.04 7.76 12.92
CA VAL A 112 -25.66 7.74 14.35
C VAL A 112 -25.23 9.12 14.83
N MET A 113 -24.75 10.00 13.95
CA MET A 113 -24.37 11.37 14.32
C MET A 113 -25.51 12.40 14.21
N ALA A 114 -26.71 11.98 13.80
CA ALA A 114 -27.91 12.84 13.80
C ALA A 114 -28.74 12.68 15.09
N GLU A 115 -28.44 11.67 15.92
CA GLU A 115 -29.09 11.38 17.19
C GLU A 115 -28.29 11.83 18.43
N GLU A 116 -27.06 12.36 18.23
CA GLU A 116 -26.26 13.06 19.27
C GLU A 116 -26.32 14.59 19.08
#